data_AF-A0A6N7NYZ6-F1
#
_entry.id   AF-A0A6N7NYZ6-F1
#
_cell.length_a   1.000
_cell.length_b   1.000
_cell.length_c   1.000
_cell.angle_alpha   90.00
_cell.angle_beta   90.00
_cell.angle_gamma   90.00
#
_symmetry.space_group_name_H-M   'P 1'
#
loop_
_entity.id
_entity.type
_entity.pdbx_description
1 polymer ?
#
loop_
_entity_poly.entity_id
_entity_poly.type
_entity_poly.pdbx_seq_one_letter_code
_entity_poly.pdbx_strand_id
1 'polypeptide(L)'
;MKAKRHLRSEYTKGKRDLPKPLAFLSDVPFVAVMERNAGGKVERTVEVKPATLKVLRRAQTEASDALERLAAFKEEVSDLAKEVRDLKQQLVEKQNEVERMELNLEIINKNFEQRAEEQPAERSPKSYFNRLQEAGIRPGLPGVSGGIPSLGKRK
;
A
#
# COMPACT_ATOMS: atom_id res chain seq x y z
N MET A 1 4.78 -48.46 -42.19
CA MET A 1 5.27 -48.89 -40.85
C MET A 1 4.09 -49.30 -39.98
N LYS A 2 4.23 -50.38 -39.19
CA LYS A 2 3.19 -50.84 -38.25
C LYS A 2 3.21 -49.99 -36.98
N ALA A 3 2.05 -49.62 -36.46
CA ALA A 3 1.94 -48.96 -35.17
C ALA A 3 2.29 -49.95 -34.04
N LYS A 4 3.01 -49.50 -33.02
CA LYS A 4 3.27 -50.28 -31.80
C LYS A 4 2.25 -49.87 -30.75
N ARG A 5 1.59 -50.85 -30.14
CA ARG A 5 0.61 -50.62 -29.07
C ARG A 5 1.20 -51.03 -27.74
N HIS A 6 1.20 -50.11 -26.78
CA HIS A 6 1.73 -50.29 -25.43
C HIS A 6 0.59 -50.19 -24.42
N LEU A 7 0.38 -51.22 -23.63
CA LEU A 7 -0.66 -51.23 -22.61
C LEU A 7 -0.26 -50.38 -21.40
N ARG A 8 -1.25 -49.84 -20.67
CA ARG A 8 -0.99 -49.12 -19.41
C ARG A 8 -0.16 -49.93 -18.42
N SER A 9 -0.33 -51.25 -18.36
CA SER A 9 0.45 -52.16 -17.50
C SER A 9 1.95 -52.24 -17.84
N GLU A 10 2.36 -51.71 -18.99
CA GLU A 10 3.77 -51.56 -19.37
C GLU A 10 4.37 -50.28 -18.78
N TYR A 11 3.55 -49.31 -18.40
CA TYR A 11 3.97 -47.99 -17.90
C TYR A 11 3.95 -47.86 -16.37
N THR A 12 3.91 -48.98 -15.64
CA THR A 12 3.93 -49.00 -14.18
C THR A 12 5.35 -48.85 -13.65
N LYS A 13 5.48 -48.36 -12.40
CA LYS A 13 6.75 -48.18 -11.70
C LYS A 13 7.67 -49.41 -11.86
N GLY A 14 8.83 -49.21 -12.47
CA GLY A 14 9.85 -50.26 -12.69
C GLY A 14 9.83 -50.96 -14.05
N LYS A 15 8.95 -50.57 -14.99
CA LYS A 15 8.94 -51.10 -16.37
C LYS A 15 9.38 -50.06 -17.39
N ARG A 16 8.43 -49.25 -17.87
CA ARG A 16 8.67 -48.21 -18.87
C ARG A 16 8.09 -46.90 -18.37
N ASP A 17 8.85 -45.82 -18.52
CA ASP A 17 8.30 -44.50 -18.23
C ASP A 17 7.43 -44.01 -19.38
N LEU A 18 6.37 -43.27 -19.03
CA LEU A 18 5.60 -42.54 -20.01
C LEU A 18 6.51 -41.52 -20.72
N PRO A 19 6.39 -41.35 -22.05
CA PRO A 19 7.06 -40.26 -22.74
C PRO A 19 6.76 -38.92 -22.06
N LYS A 20 7.73 -38.01 -21.94
CA LYS A 20 7.55 -36.70 -21.29
C LYS A 20 6.24 -35.97 -21.67
N PRO A 21 5.83 -35.90 -22.95
CA PRO A 21 4.57 -35.24 -23.33
C PRO A 21 3.31 -35.91 -22.79
N LEU A 22 3.41 -37.19 -22.40
CA LEU A 22 2.32 -38.01 -21.86
C LEU A 22 2.46 -38.23 -20.34
N ALA A 23 3.37 -37.52 -19.65
CA ALA A 23 3.56 -37.68 -18.22
C ALA A 23 2.28 -37.38 -17.40
N PHE A 24 1.42 -36.48 -17.90
CA PHE A 24 0.12 -36.18 -17.30
C PHE A 24 -0.83 -37.38 -17.26
N LEU A 25 -0.57 -38.44 -18.02
CA LEU A 25 -1.37 -39.67 -18.01
C LEU A 25 -1.01 -40.64 -16.88
N SER A 26 0.03 -40.36 -16.09
CA SER A 26 0.45 -41.21 -14.97
C SER A 26 -0.69 -41.49 -13.99
N ASP A 27 -1.45 -40.44 -13.64
CA ASP A 27 -2.59 -40.51 -12.73
C ASP A 27 -3.93 -40.78 -13.45
N VAL A 28 -3.90 -40.94 -14.77
CA VAL A 28 -5.10 -41.07 -15.60
C VAL A 28 -5.34 -42.54 -15.96
N PRO A 29 -6.57 -43.06 -15.80
CA PRO A 29 -6.91 -44.41 -16.26
C PRO A 29 -7.05 -44.47 -17.78
N PHE A 30 -5.92 -44.61 -18.47
CA PHE A 30 -5.84 -44.94 -19.91
C PHE A 30 -5.70 -46.47 -20.12
N VAL A 31 -5.96 -46.92 -21.35
CA VAL A 31 -5.91 -48.33 -21.74
C VAL A 31 -4.59 -48.65 -22.42
N ALA A 32 -4.25 -47.88 -23.45
CA ALA A 32 -3.05 -48.09 -24.24
C ALA A 32 -2.56 -46.80 -24.90
N VAL A 33 -1.29 -46.79 -25.29
CA VAL A 33 -0.66 -45.77 -26.11
C VAL A 33 -0.20 -46.45 -27.40
N MET A 34 -0.69 -45.98 -28.54
CA MET A 34 -0.23 -46.43 -29.86
C MET A 34 0.77 -45.43 -30.41
N GLU A 35 1.96 -45.89 -30.76
CA GLU A 35 3.02 -45.09 -31.37
C GLU A 35 3.20 -45.49 -32.84
N ARG A 36 3.16 -44.52 -33.74
CA ARG A 36 3.40 -44.70 -35.18
C ARG A 36 4.42 -43.68 -35.66
N ASN A 37 5.39 -44.13 -36.45
CA ASN A 37 6.26 -43.23 -37.19
C ASN A 37 5.59 -42.87 -38.52
N ALA A 38 5.26 -41.60 -38.69
CA ALA A 38 4.69 -41.03 -39.90
C ALA A 38 5.58 -39.86 -40.35
N GLY A 39 6.28 -40.03 -41.48
CA GLY A 39 7.08 -38.95 -42.10
C GLY A 39 8.17 -38.36 -41.18
N GLY A 40 8.85 -39.17 -40.38
CA GLY A 40 9.90 -38.71 -39.45
C GLY A 40 9.37 -38.14 -38.12
N LYS A 41 8.04 -38.09 -37.93
CA LYS A 41 7.40 -37.71 -36.67
C LYS A 41 6.81 -38.93 -35.98
N VAL A 42 6.88 -38.94 -34.64
CA VAL A 42 6.21 -39.95 -33.80
C VAL A 42 4.81 -39.45 -33.49
N GLU A 43 3.81 -40.02 -34.14
CA GLU A 43 2.40 -39.84 -33.80
C GLU A 43 2.03 -40.78 -32.65
N ARG A 44 1.30 -40.25 -31.67
CA ARG A 44 0.84 -41.01 -30.51
C ARG A 44 -0.67 -40.89 -30.34
N THR A 45 -1.36 -42.03 -30.31
CA THR A 45 -2.80 -42.10 -30.05
C THR A 45 -3.02 -42.77 -28.70
N VAL A 46 -3.79 -42.14 -27.82
CA VAL A 46 -4.05 -42.66 -26.48
C VAL A 46 -5.46 -43.21 -26.42
N GLU A 47 -5.58 -44.49 -26.08
CA GLU A 47 -6.86 -45.13 -25.81
C GLU A 47 -7.24 -44.89 -24.34
N VAL A 48 -8.43 -44.35 -24.11
CA VAL A 48 -8.96 -44.03 -22.79
C VAL A 48 -10.38 -44.56 -22.66
N LYS A 49 -10.78 -44.94 -21.45
CA LYS A 49 -12.18 -45.31 -21.20
C LYS A 49 -13.05 -44.05 -21.35
N PRO A 50 -14.28 -44.15 -21.88
CA PRO A 50 -15.19 -43.00 -22.03
C PRO A 50 -15.47 -42.26 -20.71
N ALA A 51 -15.54 -42.98 -19.59
CA ALA A 51 -15.69 -42.38 -18.27
C ALA A 51 -14.50 -41.46 -17.92
N THR A 52 -13.27 -41.90 -18.25
CA THR A 52 -12.04 -41.11 -18.06
C THR A 52 -12.04 -39.85 -18.90
N LEU A 53 -12.55 -39.91 -20.14
CA LEU A 53 -12.64 -38.74 -21.02
C LEU A 53 -13.51 -37.62 -20.44
N LYS A 54 -14.65 -37.97 -19.82
CA LYS A 54 -15.51 -36.98 -19.16
C LYS A 54 -14.81 -36.30 -17.98
N VAL A 55 -14.07 -37.08 -17.18
CA VAL A 55 -13.29 -36.55 -16.05
C VAL A 55 -12.16 -35.65 -16.53
N LEU A 56 -11.40 -36.08 -17.55
CA LEU A 56 -10.32 -35.28 -18.14
C LEU A 56 -10.81 -33.97 -18.72
N ARG A 57 -11.97 -33.98 -19.40
CA ARG A 57 -12.55 -32.76 -19.95
C ARG A 57 -12.98 -31.77 -18.86
N ARG A 58 -13.54 -32.26 -17.75
CA ARG A 58 -13.89 -31.42 -16.59
C ARG A 58 -12.63 -30.87 -15.91
N ALA A 59 -11.63 -31.70 -15.70
CA ALA A 59 -10.35 -31.28 -15.15
C ALA A 59 -9.65 -30.24 -16.05
N GLN A 60 -9.75 -30.38 -17.38
CA GLN A 60 -9.23 -29.40 -18.33
C GLN A 60 -9.94 -28.05 -18.20
N THR A 61 -11.28 -28.04 -18.11
CA THR A 61 -12.03 -26.79 -17.92
C THR A 61 -11.69 -26.14 -16.59
N GLU A 62 -11.64 -26.91 -15.50
CA GLU A 62 -11.26 -26.40 -14.18
C GLU A 62 -9.84 -25.85 -14.15
N ALA A 63 -8.89 -26.50 -14.84
CA ALA A 63 -7.52 -26.02 -14.97
C ALA A 63 -7.43 -24.73 -15.80
N SER A 64 -8.24 -24.61 -16.86
CA SER A 64 -8.34 -23.37 -17.66
C SER A 64 -8.88 -22.22 -16.80
N ASP A 65 -9.98 -22.45 -16.10
CA ASP A 65 -10.59 -21.46 -15.21
C ASP A 65 -9.62 -21.05 -14.09
N ALA A 66 -8.88 -22.00 -13.53
CA ALA A 66 -7.85 -21.73 -12.54
C ALA A 66 -6.69 -20.90 -13.10
N LEU A 67 -6.27 -21.16 -14.35
CA LEU A 67 -5.24 -20.36 -15.03
C LEU A 67 -5.71 -18.92 -15.27
N GLU A 68 -6.96 -18.73 -15.69
CA GLU A 68 -7.56 -17.40 -15.87
C GLU A 68 -7.63 -16.63 -14.54
N ARG A 69 -8.10 -17.28 -13.47
CA ARG A 69 -8.10 -16.68 -12.12
C ARG A 69 -6.70 -16.32 -11.64
N LEU A 70 -5.72 -17.18 -11.92
CA LEU A 70 -4.32 -16.93 -11.53
C LEU A 70 -3.71 -15.77 -12.33
N ALA A 71 -4.09 -15.60 -13.60
CA ALA A 71 -3.70 -14.45 -14.40
C ALA A 71 -4.29 -13.15 -13.82
N ALA A 72 -5.59 -13.13 -13.52
CA ALA A 72 -6.24 -11.98 -12.90
C ALA A 72 -5.63 -11.63 -11.54
N PHE A 73 -5.37 -12.64 -10.71
CA PHE A 73 -4.72 -12.43 -9.40
C PHE A 73 -3.30 -11.86 -9.52
N LYS A 74 -2.54 -12.26 -10.55
CA LYS A 74 -1.22 -11.68 -10.81
C LYS A 74 -1.29 -10.20 -11.20
N GLU A 75 -2.31 -9.80 -11.96
CA GLU A 75 -2.53 -8.39 -12.29
C GLU A 75 -2.88 -7.59 -11.03
N GLU A 76 -3.78 -8.09 -10.20
CA GLU A 76 -4.16 -7.45 -8.93
C GLU A 76 -2.95 -7.27 -8.00
N VAL A 77 -2.10 -8.31 -7.87
CA VAL A 77 -0.86 -8.22 -7.08
C VAL A 77 0.10 -7.17 -7.65
N SER A 78 0.20 -7.07 -8.99
CA SER A 78 1.04 -6.06 -9.65
C SER A 78 0.54 -4.64 -9.36
N ASP A 79 -0.77 -4.42 -9.39
CA ASP A 79 -1.37 -3.11 -9.13
C ASP A 79 -1.26 -2.73 -7.65
N LEU A 80 -1.51 -3.66 -6.73
CA LEU A 80 -1.26 -3.46 -5.30
C LEU A 80 0.22 -3.14 -5.02
N ALA A 81 1.15 -3.77 -5.73
CA ALA A 81 2.58 -3.48 -5.58
C ALA A 81 2.95 -2.05 -6.05
N LYS A 82 2.25 -1.51 -7.07
CA LYS A 82 2.39 -0.11 -7.47
C LYS A 82 1.83 0.82 -6.40
N GLU A 83 0.62 0.55 -5.92
CA GLU A 83 -0.03 1.36 -4.89
C GLU A 83 0.82 1.45 -3.62
N VAL A 84 1.39 0.33 -3.17
CA VAL A 84 2.32 0.31 -2.03
C VAL A 84 3.58 1.15 -2.29
N ARG A 85 4.09 1.16 -3.53
CA ARG A 85 5.25 2.01 -3.89
C ARG A 85 4.87 3.48 -3.82
N ASP A 86 3.72 3.85 -4.38
CA ASP A 86 3.24 5.23 -4.41
C ASP A 86 2.96 5.75 -3.00
N LEU A 87 2.32 4.94 -2.14
CA LEU A 87 2.08 5.28 -0.73
C LEU A 87 3.38 5.47 0.04
N LYS A 88 4.40 4.65 -0.21
CA LYS A 88 5.73 4.83 0.40
C LYS A 88 6.38 6.15 -0.03
N GLN A 89 6.23 6.52 -1.30
CA GLN A 89 6.75 7.80 -1.78
C GLN A 89 6.01 8.98 -1.14
N GLN A 90 4.67 8.93 -1.08
CA GLN A 90 3.87 9.95 -0.40
C GLN A 90 4.24 10.08 1.08
N LEU A 91 4.53 8.97 1.76
CA LEU A 91 4.99 8.99 3.15
C LEU A 91 6.29 9.75 3.30
N VAL A 92 7.28 9.49 2.43
CA VAL A 92 8.58 10.20 2.45
C VAL A 92 8.40 11.68 2.16
N GLU A 93 7.57 12.04 1.18
CA GLU A 93 7.25 13.44 0.86
C GLU A 93 6.62 14.15 2.06
N LYS A 94 5.69 13.50 2.76
CA LYS A 94 5.05 14.06 3.96
C LYS A 94 6.00 14.15 5.16
N GLN A 95 6.89 13.18 5.34
CA GLN A 95 7.92 13.27 6.38
C GLN A 95 8.84 14.47 6.15
N ASN A 96 9.30 14.67 4.91
CA ASN A 96 10.11 15.84 4.55
C ASN A 96 9.36 17.17 4.76
N GLU A 97 8.06 17.21 4.49
CA GLU A 97 7.23 18.39 4.74
C GLU A 97 7.13 18.71 6.24
N VAL A 98 6.94 17.68 7.07
CA VAL A 98 6.92 17.82 8.54
C VAL A 98 8.26 18.32 9.07
N GLU A 99 9.38 17.72 8.66
CA GLU A 99 10.72 18.15 9.07
C GLU A 99 10.98 19.62 8.72
N ARG A 100 10.55 20.06 7.52
CA ARG A 100 10.66 21.48 7.12
C ARG A 100 9.81 22.38 8.00
N MET A 101 8.59 21.96 8.36
CA MET A 101 7.74 22.74 9.25
C MET A 101 8.33 22.84 10.66
N GLU A 102 8.89 21.76 11.18
CA GLU A 102 9.57 21.74 12.49
C GLU A 102 10.77 22.68 12.51
N LEU A 103 11.62 22.66 11.47
CA LEU A 103 12.74 23.61 11.33
C LEU A 103 12.26 25.07 11.27
N ASN A 104 11.19 25.34 10.52
CA ASN A 104 10.62 26.69 10.45
C ASN A 104 10.08 27.15 11.80
N LEU A 105 9.41 26.27 12.56
CA LEU A 105 8.95 26.58 13.92
C LEU A 105 10.12 26.86 14.86
N GLU A 106 11.20 26.09 14.78
CA GLU A 106 12.40 26.33 15.58
C GLU A 106 13.03 27.70 15.28
N ILE A 107 13.14 28.07 14.01
CA ILE A 107 13.63 29.39 13.58
C ILE A 107 12.73 30.51 14.10
N ILE A 108 11.40 30.35 13.98
CA ILE A 108 10.44 31.32 14.47
C ILE A 108 10.58 31.51 15.98
N ASN A 109 10.67 30.42 16.75
CA ASN A 109 10.82 30.47 18.20
C ASN A 109 12.13 31.18 18.60
N LYS A 110 13.27 30.83 17.98
CA LYS A 110 14.56 31.52 18.22
C LYS A 110 14.48 33.01 17.92
N ASN A 111 13.82 33.39 16.82
CA ASN A 111 13.64 34.81 16.46
C ASN A 111 12.73 35.55 17.46
N PHE A 112 11.71 34.89 18.01
CA PHE A 112 10.86 35.46 19.05
C PHE A 112 11.64 35.67 20.36
N GLU A 113 12.44 34.68 20.77
CA GLU A 113 13.30 34.78 21.96
C GLU A 113 14.34 35.90 21.81
N GLN A 114 15.03 35.97 20.68
CA GLN A 114 16.00 37.03 20.40
C GLN A 114 15.35 38.42 20.41
N ARG A 115 14.17 38.59 19.81
CA ARG A 115 13.43 39.87 19.87
C ARG A 115 12.98 40.24 21.28
N ALA A 116 12.71 39.26 22.14
CA ALA A 116 12.37 39.51 23.53
C ALA A 116 13.61 39.94 24.35
N GLU A 117 14.80 39.45 24.00
CA GLU A 117 16.07 39.83 24.62
C GLU A 117 16.62 41.18 24.10
N GLU A 118 16.40 41.50 22.82
CA GLU A 118 16.87 42.74 22.18
C GLU A 118 16.02 43.98 22.50
N GLN A 119 14.83 43.83 23.10
CA GLN A 119 14.12 44.97 23.68
C GLN A 119 14.71 45.27 25.07
N PRO A 120 15.60 46.26 25.23
CA PRO A 120 15.79 46.82 26.56
C PRO A 120 14.42 47.24 27.06
N ALA A 121 14.15 47.03 28.34
CA ALA A 121 12.97 47.57 29.00
C ALA A 121 13.04 49.11 28.96
N GLU A 122 12.77 49.72 27.81
CA GLU A 122 12.45 51.12 27.71
C GLU A 122 11.16 51.27 28.49
N ARG A 123 11.32 51.68 29.76
CA ARG A 123 10.21 52.14 30.58
C ARG A 123 9.46 53.12 29.71
N SER A 124 8.21 52.77 29.38
CA SER A 124 7.36 53.61 28.57
C SER A 124 7.44 55.05 29.09
N PRO A 125 7.53 56.06 28.21
CA PRO A 125 7.64 57.45 28.63
C PRO A 125 6.58 57.72 29.68
N LYS A 126 6.97 58.23 30.86
CA LYS A 126 6.06 58.43 31.99
C LYS A 126 4.75 59.02 31.48
N SER A 127 3.64 58.33 31.73
CA SER A 127 2.32 58.81 31.35
C SER A 127 2.11 60.23 31.87
N TYR A 128 1.35 61.04 31.14
CA TYR A 128 1.03 62.42 31.51
C TYR A 128 0.56 62.53 32.98
N PHE A 129 -0.26 61.57 33.44
CA PHE A 129 -0.74 61.50 34.82
C PHE A 129 0.37 61.24 35.85
N ASN A 130 1.35 60.40 35.53
CA ASN A 130 2.49 60.15 36.42
C ASN A 130 3.38 61.38 36.53
N ARG A 131 3.54 62.15 35.44
CA ARG A 131 4.27 63.43 35.46
C ARG A 131 3.54 64.49 36.29
N LEU A 132 2.21 64.55 36.19
CA LEU A 132 1.40 65.46 37.00
C LEU A 132 1.49 65.12 38.49
N GLN A 133 1.42 63.85 38.86
CA GLN A 133 1.57 63.39 40.25
C GLN A 133 2.95 63.73 40.83
N GLU A 134 4.04 63.52 40.07
CA GLU A 134 5.40 63.89 40.49
C GLU A 134 5.57 65.42 40.61
N ALA A 135 4.89 66.19 39.76
CA ALA A 135 4.84 67.65 39.86
C ALA A 135 3.91 68.15 40.98
N GLY A 136 3.34 67.27 41.80
CA GLY A 136 2.42 67.61 42.88
C GLY A 136 1.03 68.06 42.41
N ILE A 137 0.75 67.97 41.11
CA ILE A 137 -0.53 68.34 40.50
C ILE A 137 -1.43 67.11 40.55
N ARG A 138 -2.43 67.11 41.44
CA ARG A 138 -3.49 66.10 41.42
C ARG A 138 -4.47 66.45 40.30
N PRO A 139 -4.57 65.65 39.22
CA PRO A 139 -5.63 65.87 38.24
C PRO A 139 -6.94 65.39 38.86
N GLY A 140 -7.69 66.35 39.39
CA GLY A 140 -8.99 66.15 40.00
C GLY A 140 -9.51 67.48 40.53
N LEU A 141 -10.67 67.90 40.03
CA LEU A 141 -11.46 68.96 40.66
C LEU A 141 -11.67 68.60 42.14
N PRO A 142 -11.49 69.54 43.08
CA PRO A 142 -11.77 69.29 44.49
C PRO A 142 -13.27 69.00 44.64
N GLY A 143 -13.64 67.73 44.89
CA GLY A 143 -15.02 67.36 45.23
C GLY A 143 -15.63 66.14 44.53
N VAL A 144 -14.95 65.44 43.62
CA VAL A 144 -15.53 64.25 42.96
C VAL A 144 -15.00 62.97 43.60
N SER A 145 -15.56 62.60 44.75
CA SER A 145 -15.57 61.21 45.23
C SER A 145 -16.59 60.42 44.40
N GLY A 146 -16.24 60.12 43.15
CA GLY A 146 -17.04 59.31 42.25
C GLY A 146 -16.39 57.95 42.07
N GLY A 147 -16.87 56.94 42.80
CA GLY A 147 -16.48 55.56 42.57
C GLY A 147 -16.70 55.17 41.12
N ILE A 148 -15.76 54.42 40.56
CA ILE A 148 -15.87 53.82 39.23
C ILE A 148 -17.16 52.98 39.22
N PRO A 149 -18.14 53.24 38.33
CA PRO A 149 -19.27 52.34 38.18
C PRO A 149 -18.74 50.96 37.77
N SER A 150 -18.96 49.94 38.60
CA SER A 150 -18.65 48.57 38.23
C SER A 150 -19.49 48.22 37.01
N LEU A 151 -18.86 48.06 35.85
CA LEU A 151 -19.51 47.51 34.67
C LEU A 151 -19.91 46.07 35.01
N GLY A 152 -21.22 45.89 35.20
CA GLY A 152 -21.84 44.63 35.58
C GLY A 152 -21.45 43.50 34.62
N LYS A 153 -21.21 42.33 35.21
CA LYS A 153 -21.07 41.07 34.48
C LYS A 153 -22.35 40.84 33.68
N ARG A 154 -22.26 40.85 32.35
CA ARG A 154 -23.30 40.27 31.50
C ARG A 154 -23.19 38.75 31.58
N LYS A 155 -24.29 38.11 32.00
CA LYS A 155 -24.57 36.71 31.70
C LYS A 155 -24.90 36.56 30.22
#